data_AF-A0A851C829-F1
#
_entry.id   AF-A0A851C829-F1
#
_cell.length_a   1.000
_cell.length_b   1.000
_cell.length_c   1.000
_cell.angle_alpha   90.00
_cell.angle_beta   90.00
_cell.angle_gamma   90.00
#
_symmetry.space_group_name_H-M   'P 1'
#
loop_
_entity.id
_entity.type
_entity.pdbx_description
1 polymer ?
#
loop_
_entity_poly.entity_id
_entity_poly.type
_entity_poly.pdbx_seq_one_letter_code
_entity_poly.pdbx_strand_id
1 'polypeptide(L)'
;LEEFLNFTQLKTSLKKTILLDYYTAGFLWAKEMNFSLIQLSGFMDLLNFILENISDKHMTLGDNLKELERAMAAKGETDSEQRGDLNFFSIEQAKAIIDYFVISLFKHYKAYEYLFHGPREELVLSEE
;
A
#
# COMPACT_ATOMS: atom_id res chain seq x y z
N LEU A 1 22.08 -13.05 5.69
CA LEU A 1 20.96 -12.61 6.57
C LEU A 1 19.88 -13.68 6.65
N GLU A 2 19.55 -14.36 5.55
CA GLU A 2 18.60 -15.47 5.52
C GLU A 2 18.97 -16.66 6.42
N GLU A 3 20.24 -17.09 6.45
CA GLU A 3 20.71 -18.13 7.41
C GLU A 3 20.60 -17.68 8.86
N PHE A 4 20.78 -16.38 9.12
CA PHE A 4 20.71 -15.80 10.45
C PHE A 4 19.27 -15.69 10.98
N LEU A 5 18.31 -15.57 10.05
CA LEU A 5 16.88 -15.44 10.32
C LEU A 5 16.11 -16.75 10.06
N ASN A 6 16.80 -17.81 9.63
CA ASN A 6 16.27 -19.15 9.38
C ASN A 6 15.05 -19.18 8.45
N PHE A 7 15.09 -18.40 7.36
CA PHE A 7 13.98 -18.30 6.39
C PHE A 7 13.89 -19.47 5.38
N THR A 8 14.70 -20.50 5.57
CA THR A 8 14.79 -21.70 4.70
C THR A 8 13.48 -22.49 4.56
N GLN A 9 12.46 -22.22 5.38
CA GLN A 9 11.15 -22.89 5.33
C GLN A 9 9.99 -22.03 4.79
N LEU A 10 10.18 -20.74 4.51
CA LEU A 10 9.10 -19.90 3.95
C LEU A 10 8.95 -20.17 2.45
N LYS A 11 8.23 -21.25 2.10
CA LYS A 11 7.81 -21.55 0.72
C LYS A 11 6.91 -20.46 0.10
N THR A 12 6.43 -19.51 0.89
CA THR A 12 5.81 -18.27 0.41
C THR A 12 6.88 -17.21 0.14
N SER A 13 6.92 -16.67 -1.09
CA SER A 13 7.83 -15.57 -1.38
C SER A 13 7.59 -14.43 -0.39
N LEU A 14 8.65 -13.93 0.26
CA LEU A 14 8.61 -12.86 1.26
C LEU A 14 7.69 -11.70 0.84
N LYS A 15 7.74 -11.33 -0.45
CA LYS A 15 6.84 -10.36 -1.08
C LYS A 15 5.36 -10.69 -0.92
N LYS A 16 4.93 -11.92 -1.22
CA LYS A 16 3.52 -12.31 -1.06
C LYS A 16 3.05 -12.22 0.39
N THR A 17 3.91 -12.61 1.33
CA THR A 17 3.60 -12.53 2.77
C THR A 17 3.43 -11.09 3.21
N ILE A 18 4.39 -10.21 2.89
CA ILE A 18 4.32 -8.78 3.25
C ILE A 18 3.09 -8.11 2.62
N LEU A 19 2.75 -8.44 1.37
CA LEU A 19 1.57 -7.89 0.72
C LEU A 19 0.27 -8.38 1.36
N LEU A 20 0.20 -9.65 1.76
CA LEU A 20 -0.95 -10.17 2.48
C LEU A 20 -1.12 -9.47 3.84
N ASP A 21 -0.03 -9.28 4.57
CA ASP A 21 -0.03 -8.57 5.86
C ASP A 21 -0.47 -7.11 5.68
N TYR A 22 0.03 -6.42 4.66
CA TYR A 22 -0.35 -5.04 4.32
C TYR A 22 -1.87 -4.89 4.11
N TYR A 23 -2.46 -5.72 3.25
CA TYR A 23 -3.89 -5.65 2.98
C TYR A 23 -4.75 -6.11 4.17
N THR A 24 -4.30 -7.13 4.90
CA THR A 24 -5.00 -7.64 6.08
C THR A 24 -5.04 -6.60 7.19
N ALA A 25 -3.89 -5.96 7.48
CA ALA A 25 -3.80 -4.89 8.47
C ALA A 25 -4.70 -3.70 8.10
N GLY A 26 -4.69 -3.28 6.82
CA GLY A 26 -5.57 -2.21 6.34
C GLY A 26 -7.04 -2.56 6.48
N PHE A 27 -7.44 -3.75 6.05
CA PHE A 27 -8.82 -4.22 6.19
C PHE A 27 -9.28 -4.23 7.65
N LEU A 28 -8.47 -4.76 8.56
CA LEU A 28 -8.78 -4.80 9.99
C LEU A 28 -8.94 -3.38 10.57
N TRP A 29 -8.01 -2.48 10.25
CA TRP A 29 -8.08 -1.09 10.68
C TRP A 29 -9.36 -0.40 10.18
N ALA A 30 -9.73 -0.58 8.91
CA ALA A 30 -10.96 -0.01 8.35
C ALA A 30 -12.22 -0.57 9.03
N LYS A 31 -12.19 -1.84 9.45
CA LYS A 31 -13.28 -2.43 10.25
C LYS A 31 -13.37 -1.81 11.65
N GLU A 32 -12.24 -1.57 12.31
CA GLU A 32 -12.19 -0.88 13.62
C GLU A 32 -12.73 0.55 13.52
N MET A 33 -12.49 1.22 12.40
CA MET A 33 -13.05 2.55 12.07
C MET A 33 -14.54 2.52 11.71
N ASN A 34 -15.19 1.34 11.73
CA ASN A 34 -16.60 1.14 11.39
C ASN A 34 -16.99 1.67 10.00
N PHE A 35 -16.10 1.52 9.01
CA PHE A 35 -16.43 1.90 7.63
C PHE A 35 -17.60 1.08 7.08
N SER A 36 -18.51 1.75 6.38
CA SER A 36 -19.53 1.09 5.58
C SER A 36 -18.89 0.23 4.48
N LEU A 37 -19.65 -0.67 3.85
CA LEU A 37 -19.12 -1.52 2.76
C LEU A 37 -18.51 -0.69 1.61
N ILE A 38 -19.14 0.44 1.27
CA ILE A 38 -18.67 1.36 0.23
C ILE A 38 -17.36 2.03 0.66
N GLN A 39 -17.30 2.53 1.89
CA GLN A 39 -16.10 3.13 2.48
C GLN A 39 -14.95 2.13 2.57
N LEU A 40 -15.25 0.88 2.95
CA LEU A 40 -14.27 -0.20 3.02
C LEU A 40 -13.69 -0.49 1.64
N SER A 41 -14.53 -0.62 0.61
CA SER A 41 -14.07 -0.79 -0.78
C SER A 41 -13.18 0.37 -1.21
N GLY A 42 -13.63 1.61 -1.00
CA GLY A 42 -12.85 2.80 -1.36
C GLY A 42 -11.50 2.88 -0.64
N PHE A 43 -11.46 2.46 0.62
CA PHE A 43 -10.21 2.39 1.37
C PHE A 43 -9.28 1.28 0.84
N MET A 44 -9.80 0.11 0.49
CA MET A 44 -9.00 -0.96 -0.13
C MET A 44 -8.45 -0.52 -1.49
N ASP A 45 -9.24 0.23 -2.27
CA ASP A 45 -8.78 0.82 -3.53
C ASP A 45 -7.66 1.84 -3.30
N LEU A 46 -7.74 2.66 -2.24
CA LEU A 46 -6.66 3.56 -1.83
C LEU A 46 -5.39 2.79 -1.42
N LEU A 47 -5.51 1.71 -0.64
CA LEU A 47 -4.37 0.88 -0.27
C LEU A 47 -3.64 0.36 -1.52
N ASN A 48 -4.40 -0.16 -2.49
CA ASN A 48 -3.84 -0.68 -3.74
C ASN A 48 -3.25 0.45 -4.58
N PHE A 49 -3.91 1.59 -4.70
CA PHE A 49 -3.43 2.76 -5.43
C PHE A 49 -2.05 3.26 -4.94
N ILE A 50 -1.88 3.40 -3.62
CA ILE A 50 -0.61 3.87 -3.04
C ILE A 50 0.49 2.82 -3.23
N LEU A 51 0.14 1.54 -3.18
CA LEU A 51 1.08 0.45 -3.42
C LEU A 51 1.51 0.37 -4.90
N GLU A 52 0.58 0.49 -5.85
CA GLU A 52 0.82 0.54 -7.30
C GLU A 52 1.79 1.68 -7.66
N ASN A 53 1.65 2.83 -6.99
CA ASN A 53 2.56 3.96 -7.17
C ASN A 53 4.02 3.59 -6.82
N ILE A 54 4.23 2.72 -5.83
CA ILE A 54 5.56 2.20 -5.48
C ILE A 54 5.97 1.10 -6.46
N SER A 55 5.11 0.11 -6.67
CA SER A 55 5.45 -1.14 -7.35
C SER A 55 5.63 -1.00 -8.85
N ASP A 56 4.75 -0.25 -9.51
CA ASP A 56 4.67 -0.24 -10.96
C ASP A 56 5.16 1.09 -11.52
N LYS A 57 4.89 2.18 -10.79
CA LYS A 57 5.24 3.54 -11.23
C LYS A 57 6.55 4.05 -10.67
N HIS A 58 7.19 3.32 -9.74
CA HIS A 58 8.46 3.70 -9.10
C HIS A 58 8.45 5.13 -8.53
N MET A 59 7.30 5.58 -8.02
CA MET A 59 7.17 6.94 -7.52
C MET A 59 7.98 7.14 -6.25
N THR A 60 8.54 8.34 -6.10
CA THR A 60 9.15 8.75 -4.84
C THR A 60 8.08 8.93 -3.76
N LEU A 61 8.47 8.88 -2.48
CA LEU A 61 7.57 9.18 -1.36
C LEU A 61 6.84 10.51 -1.55
N GLY A 62 7.57 11.55 -1.98
CA GLY A 62 7.02 12.89 -2.17
C GLY A 62 5.98 12.93 -3.29
N ASP A 63 6.18 12.20 -4.38
CA ASP A 63 5.22 12.17 -5.48
C ASP A 63 4.00 11.32 -5.15
N ASN A 64 4.18 10.20 -4.44
CA ASN A 64 3.07 9.37 -3.99
C ASN A 64 2.19 10.10 -2.96
N LEU A 65 2.79 10.93 -2.08
CA LEU A 65 2.04 11.78 -1.16
C LEU A 65 1.21 12.84 -1.91
N LYS A 66 1.75 13.48 -2.96
CA LYS A 66 0.99 14.41 -3.80
C LYS A 66 -0.18 13.73 -4.51
N GLU A 67 0.01 12.49 -4.97
CA GLU A 67 -1.05 11.71 -5.61
C GLU A 67 -2.14 11.31 -4.60
N LEU A 68 -1.76 10.97 -3.36
CA LEU A 68 -2.73 10.78 -2.27
C LEU A 68 -3.51 12.07 -1.99
N GLU A 69 -2.83 13.21 -1.88
CA GLU A 69 -3.47 14.51 -1.68
C GLU A 69 -4.47 14.82 -2.80
N ARG A 70 -4.10 14.58 -4.07
CA ARG A 70 -4.99 14.76 -5.22
C ARG A 70 -6.20 13.84 -5.17
N ALA A 71 -5.99 12.56 -4.89
CA ALA A 71 -7.08 11.59 -4.76
C ALA A 71 -8.07 12.01 -3.67
N MET A 72 -7.56 12.45 -2.52
CA MET A 72 -8.37 12.91 -1.38
C MET A 72 -9.02 14.29 -1.60
N ALA A 73 -8.44 15.12 -2.47
CA ALA A 73 -8.92 16.47 -2.80
C ALA A 73 -9.89 16.51 -3.98
N ALA A 74 -10.14 15.41 -4.70
CA ALA A 74 -11.06 15.32 -5.85
C ALA A 74 -12.55 15.61 -5.53
N LYS A 75 -12.82 16.18 -4.36
CA LYS A 75 -14.08 16.78 -3.94
C LYS A 75 -14.28 18.13 -4.63
N GLY A 76 -14.58 18.10 -5.92
CA GLY A 76 -15.01 19.26 -6.70
C GLY A 76 -14.25 19.41 -8.01
N GLU A 77 -15.00 19.36 -9.11
CA GLU A 77 -14.55 19.73 -10.46
C GLU A 77 -13.58 18.74 -11.13
N THR A 78 -14.10 17.66 -11.71
CA THR A 78 -13.96 17.32 -13.15
C THR A 78 -14.33 15.85 -13.42
N ASP A 79 -14.89 15.64 -14.61
CA ASP A 79 -15.23 14.36 -15.23
C ASP A 79 -14.01 13.43 -15.39
N SER A 80 -13.57 12.76 -14.32
CA SER A 80 -12.68 11.60 -14.46
C SER A 80 -13.44 10.33 -14.04
N GLU A 81 -14.02 9.64 -15.02
CA GLU A 81 -14.82 8.42 -14.86
C GLU A 81 -14.05 7.18 -14.35
N GLN A 82 -12.83 7.29 -13.80
CA GLN A 82 -11.97 6.10 -13.70
C GLN A 82 -11.60 5.58 -12.30
N ARG A 83 -11.76 6.32 -11.19
CA ARG A 83 -11.61 5.72 -9.85
C ARG A 83 -12.56 6.38 -8.86
N GLY A 84 -13.18 5.54 -8.02
CA GLY A 84 -14.34 5.88 -7.20
C GLY A 84 -14.21 7.19 -6.47
N ASP A 85 -15.22 8.04 -6.66
CA ASP A 85 -15.35 9.33 -6.01
C ASP A 85 -15.30 9.16 -4.48
N LEU A 86 -14.17 9.50 -3.84
CA LEU A 86 -13.91 9.35 -2.40
C LEU A 86 -14.77 10.28 -1.51
N ASN A 87 -15.77 10.94 -2.11
CA ASN A 87 -16.73 11.83 -1.46
C ASN A 87 -17.54 11.20 -0.32
N PHE A 88 -17.44 9.88 -0.13
CA PHE A 88 -18.10 9.14 0.96
C PHE A 88 -17.35 9.14 2.31
N PHE A 89 -16.13 9.69 2.41
CA PHE A 89 -15.45 9.87 3.71
C PHE A 89 -15.74 11.24 4.33
N SER A 90 -15.96 11.28 5.65
CA SER A 90 -15.97 12.54 6.41
C SER A 90 -14.56 13.15 6.46
N ILE A 91 -14.45 14.42 6.86
CA ILE A 91 -13.15 15.09 7.01
C ILE A 91 -12.31 14.38 8.08
N GLU A 92 -12.94 13.91 9.16
CA GLU A 92 -12.29 13.16 10.24
C GLU A 92 -11.80 11.79 9.75
N GLN A 93 -12.63 11.09 8.97
CA GLN A 93 -12.23 9.81 8.36
C GLN A 93 -11.09 9.99 7.36
N ALA A 94 -11.13 11.04 6.54
CA ALA A 94 -10.06 11.38 5.60
C ALA A 94 -8.72 11.64 6.33
N LYS A 95 -8.75 12.40 7.43
CA LYS A 95 -7.57 12.60 8.28
C LYS A 95 -7.04 11.29 8.86
N ALA A 96 -7.93 10.46 9.40
CA ALA A 96 -7.54 9.16 9.96
C ALA A 96 -6.92 8.23 8.90
N ILE A 97 -7.43 8.25 7.67
CA ILE A 97 -6.86 7.50 6.53
C ILE A 97 -5.45 8.00 6.20
N ILE A 98 -5.25 9.31 6.13
CA ILE A 98 -3.92 9.89 5.89
C ILE A 98 -2.96 9.49 7.01
N ASP A 99 -3.38 9.62 8.27
CA ASP A 99 -2.58 9.24 9.43
C ASP A 99 -2.22 7.75 9.39
N TYR A 100 -3.17 6.89 9.01
CA TYR A 100 -2.93 5.46 8.81
C TYR A 100 -1.84 5.21 7.76
N PHE A 101 -1.91 5.86 6.59
CA PHE A 101 -0.89 5.70 5.54
C PHE A 101 0.50 6.19 5.99
N VAL A 102 0.55 7.30 6.74
CA VAL A 102 1.78 7.85 7.29
C VAL A 102 2.48 6.81 8.17
N ILE A 103 1.74 6.18 9.10
CA ILE A 103 2.33 5.25 10.06
C ILE A 103 2.60 3.85 9.47
N SER A 104 1.76 3.37 8.56
CA SER A 104 1.79 1.98 8.08
C SER A 104 2.67 1.77 6.85
N LEU A 105 2.65 2.70 5.90
CA LEU A 105 3.30 2.55 4.60
C LEU A 105 4.40 3.59 4.40
N PHE A 106 4.11 4.89 4.57
CA PHE A 106 5.08 5.94 4.26
C PHE A 106 6.29 5.95 5.19
N LYS A 107 6.11 5.61 6.48
CA LYS A 107 7.23 5.39 7.41
C LYS A 107 8.19 4.29 6.95
N HIS A 108 7.69 3.32 6.18
CA HIS A 108 8.43 2.15 5.70
C HIS A 108 8.69 2.20 4.19
N TYR A 109 8.58 3.37 3.56
CA TYR A 109 8.59 3.51 2.10
C TYR A 109 9.80 2.85 1.42
N LYS A 110 11.00 3.05 1.97
CA LYS A 110 12.22 2.42 1.44
C LYS A 110 12.19 0.90 1.49
N ALA A 111 11.59 0.30 2.53
CA ALA A 111 11.46 -1.14 2.60
C ALA A 111 10.53 -1.68 1.50
N TYR A 112 9.43 -0.97 1.20
CA TYR A 112 8.56 -1.31 0.08
C TYR A 112 9.27 -1.11 -1.27
N GLU A 113 10.02 -0.03 -1.47
CA GLU A 113 10.84 0.15 -2.69
C GLU A 113 11.81 -1.03 -2.88
N TYR A 114 12.53 -1.45 -1.83
CA TYR A 114 13.41 -2.63 -1.89
C TYR A 114 12.64 -3.92 -2.14
N LEU A 115 11.43 -4.07 -1.59
CA LEU A 115 10.61 -5.25 -1.81
C LEU A 115 10.20 -5.43 -3.28
N PHE A 116 9.95 -4.32 -3.97
CA PHE A 116 9.54 -4.33 -5.38
C PHE A 116 10.71 -4.32 -6.35
N HIS A 117 11.76 -3.56 -6.02
CA HIS A 117 12.84 -3.17 -6.96
C HIS A 117 14.23 -3.59 -6.51
N GLY A 118 14.36 -4.20 -5.34
CA GLY A 118 15.62 -4.75 -4.88
C GLY A 118 16.16 -5.78 -5.87
N PRO A 119 17.49 -5.90 -6.01
CA PRO A 119 18.08 -6.95 -6.82
C PRO A 119 17.52 -8.28 -6.31
N ARG A 120 16.86 -9.03 -7.20
CA ARG A 120 16.52 -10.42 -6.90
C ARG A 120 17.85 -11.12 -6.62
N GLU A 121 17.99 -11.78 -5.49
CA GLU A 121 19.02 -12.80 -5.34
C GLU A 121 18.72 -13.85 -6.41
N GLU A 122 19.38 -13.69 -7.55
CA GLU A 122 19.49 -14.71 -8.57
C GLU A 122 20.27 -15.82 -7.88
N LEU A 123 19.55 -16.79 -7.29
CA LEU A 123 20.12 -18.05 -6.85
C LEU A 123 20.65 -18.73 -8.10
N VAL A 124 21.89 -18.38 -8.48
CA VAL A 124 22.71 -19.17 -9.38
C VAL A 124 23.00 -20.45 -8.61
N LEU A 125 22.08 -21.42 -8.73
CA LEU A 125 22.39 -22.80 -8.50
C LEU A 125 23.33 -23.22 -9.63
N SER A 126 24.61 -22.89 -9.48
CA SER A 126 25.68 -23.59 -10.17
C SER A 126 25.67 -25.01 -9.63
N GLU A 127 24.96 -25.89 -10.32
CA GLU A 127 25.17 -27.33 -10.21
C GLU A 127 26.56 -27.61 -10.80
N GLU A 128 27.57 -27.82 -9.95
CA GLU A 128 28.80 -28.53 -10.31
C GLU A 128 28.56 -30.04 -10.29
#